data_AF-A0A529VR85-F1
#
_entry.id   AF-A0A529VR85-F1
#
_cell.length_a   1.000
_cell.length_b   1.000
_cell.length_c   1.000
_cell.angle_alpha   90.00
_cell.angle_beta   90.00
_cell.angle_gamma   90.00
#
_symmetry.space_group_name_H-M   'P 1'
#
loop_
_entity.id
_entity.type
_entity.pdbx_description
1 polymer ?
#
loop_
_entity_poly.entity_id
_entity_poly.type
_entity_poly.pdbx_seq_one_letter_code
_entity_poly.pdbx_strand_id
1 'polypeptide(L)'
;AEPLMYNDKVPDAAILAAIDGAAPEASAAHGATSGLAKALWFQRLPDIHAVLHQADWIAGQLSGRFDVSDENNSLKTGYDAEARRWPEWIAATGMRMELLPAVVRPSSVT
;
A
#
# COMPACT_ATOMS: atom_id res chain seq x y z
N ALA A 1 9.55 6.27 10.96
CA ALA A 1 9.84 7.40 10.04
C ALA A 1 8.69 8.41 10.11
N GLU A 2 8.92 9.64 9.64
CA GLU A 2 7.83 10.61 9.47
C GLU A 2 6.83 10.10 8.43
N PRO A 3 5.51 10.15 8.71
CA PRO A 3 4.49 9.70 7.75
C PRO A 3 4.40 10.64 6.55
N LEU A 4 4.20 10.07 5.35
CA LEU A 4 3.89 10.84 4.15
C LEU A 4 2.36 11.01 4.04
N MET A 5 1.91 12.26 4.11
CA MET A 5 0.50 12.66 4.01
C MET A 5 -0.04 12.44 2.59
N TYR A 6 -1.35 12.60 2.40
CA TYR A 6 -2.05 12.25 1.17
C TYR A 6 -1.39 12.82 -0.11
N ASN A 7 -1.07 14.11 -0.11
CA ASN A 7 -0.49 14.82 -1.26
C ASN A 7 1.05 14.85 -1.28
N ASP A 8 1.71 14.25 -0.29
CA ASP A 8 3.18 14.16 -0.29
C ASP A 8 3.63 13.24 -1.42
N LYS A 9 4.62 13.73 -2.16
CA LYS A 9 5.17 13.07 -3.35
C LYS A 9 6.43 12.30 -2.99
N VAL A 10 6.50 11.05 -3.43
CA VAL A 10 7.75 10.31 -3.50
C VAL A 10 8.56 10.83 -4.70
N PRO A 11 9.77 11.38 -4.48
CA PRO A 11 10.55 12.02 -5.55
C PRO A 11 11.37 11.03 -6.38
N ASP A 12 11.38 9.75 -6.02
CA ASP A 12 12.22 8.73 -6.63
C ASP A 12 11.63 8.24 -7.97
N ALA A 13 12.23 8.69 -9.07
CA ALA A 13 11.83 8.33 -10.42
C ALA A 13 11.94 6.82 -10.72
N ALA A 14 12.83 6.08 -10.06
CA ALA A 14 12.96 4.64 -10.26
C ALA A 14 11.77 3.88 -9.67
N ILE A 15 11.24 4.34 -8.52
CA ILE A 15 9.98 3.82 -7.96
C ILE A 15 8.84 4.04 -8.97
N LEU A 16 8.71 5.26 -9.50
CA LEU A 16 7.62 5.59 -10.42
C LEU A 16 7.70 4.76 -11.70
N ALA A 17 8.90 4.63 -12.28
CA ALA A 17 9.11 3.81 -13.46
C ALA A 17 8.82 2.32 -13.21
N ALA A 18 9.14 1.78 -12.03
CA ALA A 18 8.82 0.40 -11.67
C ALA A 18 7.31 0.16 -11.58
N ILE A 19 6.56 1.13 -11.03
CA ILE A 19 5.10 1.07 -10.99
C ILE A 19 4.54 1.17 -12.41
N ASP A 20 4.96 2.17 -13.18
CA ASP A 20 4.43 2.42 -14.54
C ASP A 20 4.72 1.26 -15.49
N GLY A 21 5.82 0.52 -15.29
CA GLY A 21 6.17 -0.65 -16.10
C GLY A 21 5.40 -1.93 -15.76
N ALA A 22 4.73 -2.00 -14.61
CA ALA A 22 4.08 -3.23 -14.12
C ALA A 22 2.58 -3.08 -13.88
N ALA A 23 2.14 -1.91 -13.40
CA ALA A 23 0.75 -1.67 -13.04
C ALA A 23 -0.15 -1.54 -14.29
N PRO A 24 -1.36 -2.12 -14.29
CA PRO A 24 -2.36 -1.84 -15.31
C PRO A 24 -2.73 -0.37 -15.34
N GLU A 25 -2.98 0.20 -16.52
CA GLU A 25 -3.28 1.63 -16.72
C GLU A 25 -4.41 2.17 -15.81
N ALA A 26 -5.42 1.34 -15.53
CA ALA A 26 -6.55 1.71 -14.68
C ALA A 26 -6.25 1.66 -13.16
N SER A 27 -5.05 1.26 -12.75
CA SER A 27 -4.69 1.09 -11.35
C SER A 27 -4.58 2.42 -10.60
N ALA A 28 -5.18 2.51 -9.41
CA ALA A 28 -5.02 3.67 -8.52
C ALA A 28 -3.61 3.75 -7.88
N ALA A 29 -2.72 2.80 -8.18
CA ALA A 29 -1.36 2.76 -7.65
C ALA A 29 -0.36 3.65 -8.44
N HIS A 30 -0.75 4.21 -9.58
CA HIS A 30 0.10 5.10 -10.36
C HIS A 30 0.34 6.46 -9.68
N GLY A 31 1.46 7.09 -10.01
CA GLY A 31 1.77 8.45 -9.63
C GLY A 31 2.49 8.61 -8.29
N ALA A 32 3.17 9.75 -8.13
CA ALA A 32 4.08 10.00 -7.01
C ALA A 32 3.42 10.10 -5.63
N THR A 33 2.12 10.31 -5.56
CA THR A 33 1.36 10.40 -4.31
C THR A 33 0.68 9.09 -3.93
N SER A 34 0.81 8.04 -4.75
CA SER A 34 0.11 6.77 -4.55
C SER A 34 0.56 6.04 -3.28
N GLY A 35 -0.31 5.16 -2.78
CA GLY A 35 0.02 4.29 -1.65
C GLY A 35 1.20 3.36 -1.98
N LEU A 36 1.25 2.85 -3.22
CA LEU A 36 2.32 1.95 -3.65
C LEU A 36 3.68 2.66 -3.75
N ALA A 37 3.72 3.89 -4.27
CA ALA A 37 4.96 4.67 -4.31
C ALA A 37 5.51 4.88 -2.89
N LYS A 38 4.62 5.24 -1.95
CA LYS A 38 4.99 5.43 -0.53
C LYS A 38 5.42 4.13 0.13
N ALA A 39 4.77 3.01 -0.18
CA ALA A 39 5.17 1.70 0.34
C ALA A 39 6.55 1.27 -0.16
N LEU A 40 6.84 1.42 -1.45
CA LEU A 40 8.16 1.16 -2.05
C LEU A 40 9.26 2.08 -1.50
N TRP A 41 8.89 3.30 -1.12
CA TRP A 41 9.80 4.23 -0.44
C TRP A 41 10.09 3.77 1.00
N PHE A 42 9.05 3.50 1.79
CA PHE A 42 9.18 3.15 3.21
C PHE A 42 9.76 1.76 3.46
N GLN A 43 9.57 0.80 2.56
CA GLN A 43 10.16 -0.54 2.73
C GLN A 43 11.69 -0.53 2.78
N ARG A 44 12.34 0.58 2.41
CA ARG A 44 13.80 0.75 2.50
C ARG A 44 14.28 1.02 3.92
N LEU A 45 13.37 1.34 4.85
CA LEU A 45 13.71 1.56 6.24
C LEU A 45 14.17 0.26 6.89
N PRO A 46 15.22 0.31 7.74
CA PRO A 46 15.63 -0.85 8.52
C PRO A 46 14.52 -1.26 9.50
N ASP A 47 14.41 -2.57 9.75
CA ASP A 47 13.51 -3.17 10.75
C ASP A 47 12.02 -2.82 10.61
N ILE A 48 11.59 -2.41 9.41
CA ILE A 48 10.17 -2.16 9.14
C ILE A 48 9.38 -3.47 9.15
N HIS A 49 8.26 -3.46 9.89
CA HIS A 49 7.39 -4.62 10.05
C HIS A 49 6.16 -4.58 9.12
N ALA A 50 5.61 -3.40 8.86
CA ALA A 50 4.45 -3.22 7.98
C ALA A 50 4.41 -1.80 7.41
N VAL A 51 3.72 -1.63 6.29
CA VAL A 51 3.31 -0.31 5.76
C VAL A 51 1.80 -0.23 5.80
N LEU A 52 1.29 0.80 6.48
CA LEU A 52 -0.14 0.97 6.74
C LEU A 52 -0.63 2.31 6.15
N HIS A 53 -1.89 2.34 5.71
CA HIS A 53 -2.55 3.61 5.49
C HIS A 53 -2.85 4.29 6.82
N GLN A 54 -3.04 5.60 6.79
CA GLN A 54 -3.26 6.39 8.01
C GLN A 54 -4.53 5.95 8.75
N ALA A 55 -5.59 5.63 8.01
CA ALA A 55 -6.82 5.10 8.60
C ALA A 55 -6.60 3.73 9.25
N ASP A 56 -5.79 2.85 8.64
CA ASP A 56 -5.45 1.55 9.20
C ASP A 56 -4.62 1.70 10.48
N TRP A 57 -3.70 2.68 10.55
CA TRP A 57 -2.96 2.99 11.77
C TRP A 57 -3.89 3.43 12.90
N ILE A 58 -4.85 4.33 12.63
CA ILE A 58 -5.84 4.77 13.63
C ILE A 58 -6.70 3.58 14.09
N ALA A 59 -7.18 2.75 13.15
CA ALA A 59 -7.95 1.55 13.48
C ALA A 59 -7.15 0.59 14.36
N GLY A 60 -5.86 0.38 14.06
CA GLY A 60 -4.97 -0.45 14.86
C GLY A 60 -4.73 0.10 16.27
N GLN A 61 -4.70 1.43 16.45
CA GLN A 61 -4.66 2.02 17.80
C GLN A 61 -5.92 1.68 18.63
N LEU A 62 -7.07 1.54 17.98
CA LEU A 62 -8.35 1.25 18.64
C LEU A 62 -8.59 -0.26 18.86
N SER A 63 -8.10 -1.11 17.95
CA SER A 63 -8.37 -2.55 17.95
C SER A 63 -7.19 -3.40 18.43
N GLY A 64 -5.97 -2.85 18.46
CA GLY A 64 -4.73 -3.60 18.62
C GLY A 64 -4.31 -4.41 17.38
N ARG A 65 -5.01 -4.28 16.25
CA ARG A 65 -4.74 -5.00 14.99
C ARG A 65 -4.12 -4.06 13.96
N PHE A 66 -2.83 -4.24 13.69
CA PHE A 66 -2.05 -3.47 12.70
C PHE A 66 -1.79 -4.27 11.41
N ASP A 67 -2.33 -5.48 11.32
CA ASP A 67 -2.14 -6.44 10.25
C ASP A 67 -3.28 -6.43 9.21
N VAL A 68 -4.25 -5.53 9.37
CA VAL A 68 -5.50 -5.50 8.60
C VAL A 68 -5.72 -4.13 7.95
N SER A 69 -6.25 -4.13 6.72
CA SER A 69 -6.72 -2.95 6.00
C SER A 69 -8.04 -3.22 5.30
N ASP A 70 -8.79 -2.17 4.97
CA ASP A 70 -9.98 -2.27 4.13
C ASP A 70 -9.63 -2.20 2.63
N GLU A 71 -10.56 -2.66 1.78
CA GLU A 71 -10.39 -2.66 0.33
C GLU A 71 -10.19 -1.24 -0.25
N ASN A 72 -10.84 -0.20 0.30
CA ASN A 72 -10.76 1.17 -0.21
C ASN A 72 -9.40 1.83 0.05
N ASN A 73 -8.78 1.58 1.19
CA ASN A 73 -7.39 2.00 1.45
C ASN A 73 -6.43 1.18 0.60
N SER A 74 -6.60 -0.14 0.58
CA SER A 74 -5.73 -1.07 -0.15
C SER A 74 -5.72 -0.83 -1.66
N LEU A 75 -6.83 -0.39 -2.27
CA LEU A 75 -6.91 0.02 -3.69
C LEU A 75 -5.85 1.07 -4.05
N LYS A 76 -5.54 2.01 -3.15
CA LYS A 76 -4.53 3.08 -3.38
C LYS A 76 -3.10 2.54 -3.44
N THR A 77 -2.89 1.31 -2.96
CA THR A 77 -1.63 0.57 -3.02
C THR A 77 -1.65 -0.47 -4.15
N GLY A 78 -2.75 -0.59 -4.90
CA GLY A 78 -2.88 -1.48 -6.06
C GLY A 78 -3.53 -2.83 -5.76
N TYR A 79 -4.22 -2.97 -4.62
CA TYR A 79 -5.07 -4.13 -4.37
C TYR A 79 -6.13 -4.27 -5.46
N ASP A 80 -6.44 -5.50 -5.87
CA ASP A 80 -7.53 -5.78 -6.79
C ASP A 80 -8.76 -6.16 -5.97
N ALA A 81 -9.74 -5.26 -5.90
CA ALA A 81 -10.98 -5.47 -5.16
C ALA A 81 -11.95 -6.44 -5.85
N GLU A 82 -11.81 -6.66 -7.16
CA GLU A 82 -12.63 -7.62 -7.90
C GLU A 82 -12.15 -9.04 -7.63
N ALA A 83 -10.86 -9.30 -7.84
CA ALA A 83 -10.23 -10.59 -7.55
C ALA A 83 -9.89 -10.79 -6.06
N ARG A 84 -10.03 -9.75 -5.25
CA ARG A 84 -9.80 -9.73 -3.79
C ARG A 84 -8.43 -10.27 -3.38
N ARG A 85 -7.41 -9.72 -4.01
CA ARG A 85 -6.02 -10.12 -3.75
C ARG A 85 -5.08 -8.97 -4.05
N TRP A 86 -3.89 -9.05 -3.47
CA TRP A 86 -2.74 -8.33 -3.99
C TRP A 86 -2.33 -8.96 -5.34
N PRO A 87 -2.38 -8.22 -6.46
CA PRO A 87 -2.01 -8.76 -7.76
C PRO A 87 -0.52 -9.08 -7.85
N GLU A 88 -0.16 -10.04 -8.72
CA GLU A 88 1.23 -10.45 -8.95
C GLU A 88 2.12 -9.29 -9.42
N TRP A 89 1.56 -8.32 -10.16
CA TRP A 89 2.32 -7.17 -10.63
C TRP A 89 2.84 -6.28 -9.50
N ILE A 90 2.23 -6.32 -8.30
CA ILE A 90 2.75 -5.59 -7.13
C ILE A 90 4.15 -6.09 -6.77
N ALA A 91 4.34 -7.41 -6.72
CA ALA A 91 5.65 -8.01 -6.44
C ALA A 91 6.66 -7.66 -7.55
N ALA A 92 6.22 -7.56 -8.80
CA ALA A 92 7.06 -7.17 -9.94
C ALA A 92 7.60 -5.72 -9.82
N THR A 93 6.95 -4.84 -9.05
CA THR A 93 7.49 -3.50 -8.73
C THR A 93 8.66 -3.54 -7.73
N GLY A 94 8.97 -4.71 -7.16
CA GLY A 94 9.94 -4.87 -6.08
C GLY A 94 9.34 -4.63 -4.69
N MET A 95 8.01 -4.64 -4.56
CA MET A 95 7.34 -4.54 -3.27
C MET A 95 7.53 -5.81 -2.46
N ARG A 96 7.92 -5.65 -1.20
CA ARG A 96 7.94 -6.72 -0.19
C ARG A 96 6.52 -7.03 0.27
N MET A 97 5.94 -8.09 -0.31
CA MET A 97 4.54 -8.46 -0.12
C MET A 97 4.19 -8.75 1.34
N GLU A 98 5.15 -9.21 2.13
CA GLU A 98 5.01 -9.48 3.56
C GLU A 98 4.78 -8.21 4.42
N LEU A 99 5.06 -7.02 3.89
CA LEU A 99 4.79 -5.75 4.57
C LEU A 99 3.37 -5.23 4.34
N LEU A 100 2.63 -5.84 3.40
CA LEU A 100 1.27 -5.43 3.07
C LEU A 100 0.27 -6.11 4.02
N PRO A 101 -0.76 -5.40 4.48
CA PRO A 101 -1.74 -5.95 5.40
C PRO A 101 -2.63 -7.00 4.71
N ALA A 102 -3.25 -7.85 5.52
CA ALA A 102 -4.40 -8.63 5.11
C ALA A 102 -5.57 -7.69 4.81
N VAL A 103 -6.25 -7.90 3.68
CA VAL A 103 -7.35 -7.01 3.28
C VAL A 103 -8.68 -7.66 3.61
N VAL A 104 -9.51 -6.95 4.37
CA VAL A 104 -10.85 -7.41 4.75
C VAL A 104 -11.91 -6.58 4.05
N ARG A 105 -13.09 -7.18 3.86
CA ARG A 105 -14.22 -6.47 3.26
C ARG A 105 -14.68 -5.34 4.19
N PRO A 106 -15.16 -4.23 3.63
CA PRO A 106 -15.97 -3.28 4.39
C PRO A 106 -17.10 -4.04 5.12
N SER A 107 -17.38 -3.70 6.39
CA SER A 107 -18.36 -4.35 7.31
C SER A 107 -17.97 -5.70 7.93
N SER A 108 -16.76 -6.20 7.71
CA SER A 108 -16.25 -7.36 8.45
C SER A 108 -16.02 -6.99 9.92
N VAL A 109 -16.52 -7.79 10.87
CA VAL A 109 -16.06 -7.72 12.27
C VAL A 109 -14.81 -8.57 12.39
N THR A 110 -13.68 -7.95 12.72
CA THR A 110 -12.36 -8.58 12.89
C THR A 110 -11.91 -8.56 14.34
#